data_AF-A0A822AN28-F1
#
_entry.id   AF-A0A822AN28-F1
#
_cell.length_a   1.000
_cell.length_b   1.000
_cell.length_c   1.000
_cell.angle_alpha   90.00
_cell.angle_beta   90.00
_cell.angle_gamma   90.00
#
_symmetry.space_group_name_H-M   'P 1'
#
loop_
_entity.id
_entity.type
_entity.pdbx_description
1 polymer ?
#
loop_
_entity_poly.entity_id
_entity_poly.type
_entity_poly.pdbx_seq_one_letter_code
_entity_poly.pdbx_strand_id
1 'polypeptide(L)'
;MTHRRLDEVFPSSCSASLVAAELYFDKTNSISRDRIVKRCCQFVDTEIECVMKFRTTENGVLDQSKKHIFDITYDNLMKDPIGVVHQIYDYFDLHWSNEMEMAIRDWLLKNPQGKQGRHTYSLAEFGLNLEDIETRYADYINLFLSSDNQSSSTTSISS
;
A
#
# COMPACT_ATOMS: atom_id res chain seq x y z
N MET A 1 -0.97 -0.50 -8.33
CA MET A 1 -0.16 -0.14 -7.16
C MET A 1 -0.75 -0.83 -5.94
N THR A 2 0.04 -1.04 -4.88
CA THR A 2 -0.50 -1.55 -3.61
C THR A 2 -0.86 -0.38 -2.71
N HIS A 3 -2.06 -0.40 -2.14
CA HIS A 3 -2.58 0.62 -1.23
C HIS A 3 -2.77 0.03 0.16
N ARG A 4 -2.46 0.80 1.20
CA ARG A 4 -2.63 0.36 2.59
C ARG A 4 -3.13 1.51 3.44
N ARG A 5 -3.86 1.19 4.50
CA ARG A 5 -4.35 2.18 5.45
C ARG A 5 -3.19 2.98 6.04
N LEU A 6 -3.32 4.30 6.04
CA LEU A 6 -2.23 5.21 6.41
C LEU A 6 -1.94 5.16 7.91
N ASP A 7 -2.92 4.83 8.74
CA ASP A 7 -2.76 4.59 10.18
C ASP A 7 -1.85 3.38 10.49
N GLU A 8 -1.65 2.47 9.54
CA GLU A 8 -0.66 1.40 9.65
C GLU A 8 0.69 1.78 9.01
N VAL A 9 0.65 2.56 7.91
CA VAL A 9 1.85 2.94 7.15
C VAL A 9 2.72 3.94 7.92
N PHE A 10 2.13 5.02 8.45
CA PHE A 10 2.89 6.07 9.15
C PHE A 10 3.70 5.51 10.33
N PRO A 11 3.10 4.74 11.27
CA PRO A 11 3.84 4.18 12.39
C PRO A 11 4.93 3.18 11.95
N SER A 12 4.63 2.32 10.98
CA SER A 12 5.59 1.36 10.45
C SER A 12 6.79 2.05 9.80
N SER A 13 6.54 3.08 9.00
CA SER A 13 7.60 3.84 8.30
C SER A 13 8.46 4.63 9.29
N CYS A 14 7.84 5.26 10.29
CA CYS A 14 8.56 5.97 11.34
C CYS A 14 9.45 5.02 12.15
N SER A 15 8.92 3.86 12.54
CA SER A 15 9.69 2.85 13.28
C SER A 15 10.87 2.33 12.45
N ALA A 16 10.64 1.94 11.19
CA ALA A 16 11.72 1.48 10.31
C ALA A 16 12.81 2.54 10.12
N SER A 17 12.41 3.81 9.97
CA SER A 17 13.34 4.95 9.86
C SER A 17 14.16 5.15 11.13
N LEU A 18 13.55 4.97 12.32
CA LEU A 18 14.27 5.06 13.58
C LEU A 18 15.27 3.93 13.74
N VAL A 19 14.89 2.68 13.44
CA VAL A 19 15.81 1.52 13.47
C VAL A 19 16.99 1.74 12.54
N ALA A 20 16.75 2.25 11.32
CA ALA A 20 17.84 2.57 10.40
C ALA A 20 18.73 3.71 10.91
N ALA A 21 18.14 4.72 11.55
CA ALA A 21 18.85 5.86 12.10
C ALA A 21 19.71 5.51 13.32
N GLU A 22 19.37 4.46 14.09
CA GLU A 22 20.17 3.99 15.23
C GLU A 22 21.61 3.62 14.84
N LEU A 23 21.86 3.30 13.57
CA LEU A 23 23.20 3.05 13.05
C LEU A 23 24.09 4.31 13.04
N TYR A 24 23.48 5.48 12.99
CA TYR A 24 24.17 6.76 12.75
C TYR A 24 23.92 7.82 13.82
N PHE A 25 22.84 7.69 14.59
CA PHE A 25 22.39 8.70 15.55
C PHE A 25 22.08 8.07 16.92
N ASP A 26 22.32 8.84 17.98
CA ASP A 26 22.00 8.44 19.34
C ASP A 26 20.47 8.45 19.59
N LYS A 27 19.93 7.29 19.96
CA LYS A 27 18.51 7.05 20.26
C LYS A 27 17.99 7.82 21.47
N THR A 28 18.87 8.27 22.37
CA THR A 28 18.49 9.05 23.56
C THR A 28 18.29 10.53 23.25
N ASN A 29 18.70 10.99 22.06
CA ASN A 29 18.54 12.37 21.63
C ASN A 29 17.13 12.60 21.04
N SER A 30 16.27 13.25 21.81
CA SER A 30 14.90 13.59 21.40
C SER A 30 14.84 14.48 20.16
N ILE A 31 15.79 15.41 19.99
CA ILE A 31 15.85 16.28 18.80
C ILE A 31 16.10 15.45 17.54
N SER A 32 16.97 14.45 17.61
CA SER A 32 17.22 13.52 16.49
C SER A 32 15.97 12.72 16.17
N ARG A 33 15.30 12.15 17.19
CA ARG A 33 14.06 11.39 17.03
C ARG A 33 12.97 12.23 16.33
N ASP A 34 12.69 13.43 16.84
CA ASP A 34 11.63 14.29 16.30
C ASP A 34 11.91 14.70 14.85
N ARG A 35 13.18 14.96 14.51
CA ARG A 35 13.60 15.26 13.14
C ARG A 35 13.39 14.07 12.21
N ILE A 36 13.72 12.85 12.65
CA ILE A 36 13.54 11.63 11.86
C ILE A 36 12.05 11.38 11.61
N VAL A 37 11.23 11.46 12.66
CA VAL A 37 9.76 11.28 12.54
C VAL A 37 9.17 12.33 11.60
N LYS A 38 9.50 13.61 11.78
CA LYS A 38 9.03 14.68 10.89
C LYS A 38 9.43 14.43 9.43
N ARG A 39 10.67 13.99 9.20
CA ARG A 39 11.15 13.68 7.85
C ARG A 39 10.43 12.47 7.25
N CYS A 40 10.16 11.45 8.05
CA CYS A 40 9.39 10.29 7.63
C CYS A 40 7.97 10.68 7.23
N CYS A 41 7.30 11.53 8.00
CA CYS A 41 5.97 12.03 7.63
C CYS A 41 6.02 12.78 6.31
N GLN A 42 6.95 13.74 6.16
CA GLN A 42 7.13 14.48 4.90
C GLN A 42 7.40 13.58 3.69
N PHE A 43 8.08 12.46 3.89
CA PHE A 43 8.32 11.48 2.84
C PHE A 43 7.00 10.83 2.39
N VAL A 44 6.19 10.34 3.33
CA VAL A 44 4.87 9.78 3.04
C VAL A 44 3.94 10.83 2.41
N ASP A 45 3.98 12.07 2.90
CA ASP A 45 3.23 13.20 2.32
C ASP A 45 3.56 13.36 0.82
N THR A 46 4.86 13.34 0.48
CA THR A 46 5.35 13.49 -0.90
C THR A 46 4.95 12.29 -1.76
N GLU A 47 5.06 11.06 -1.24
CA GLU A 47 4.64 9.86 -1.96
C GLU A 47 3.16 9.91 -2.32
N ILE A 48 2.29 10.24 -1.37
CA ILE A 48 0.85 10.35 -1.60
C ILE A 48 0.55 11.48 -2.59
N GLU A 49 1.18 12.65 -2.44
CA GLU A 49 1.00 13.77 -3.37
C GLU A 49 1.40 13.37 -4.80
N CYS A 50 2.55 12.70 -4.97
CA CYS A 50 3.00 12.23 -6.27
C CYS A 50 2.02 11.21 -6.88
N VAL A 51 1.54 10.26 -6.08
CA VAL A 51 0.53 9.28 -6.52
C VAL A 51 -0.74 10.00 -6.95
N MET A 52 -1.28 10.89 -6.13
CA MET A 52 -2.51 11.62 -6.45
C MET A 52 -2.34 12.46 -7.71
N LYS A 53 -1.26 13.25 -7.81
CA LYS A 53 -0.96 14.06 -9.00
C LYS A 53 -0.84 13.21 -10.25
N PHE A 54 -0.16 12.06 -10.18
CA PHE A 54 -0.09 11.15 -11.32
C PHE A 54 -1.49 10.65 -11.68
N ARG A 55 -2.25 10.17 -10.70
CA ARG A 55 -3.54 9.49 -10.88
C ARG A 55 -4.72 10.40 -11.21
N THR A 56 -4.61 11.71 -10.97
CA THR A 56 -5.67 12.69 -11.24
C THR A 56 -5.36 13.64 -12.42
N THR A 57 -4.17 13.55 -13.04
CA THR A 57 -3.84 14.37 -14.23
C THR A 57 -4.20 13.66 -15.54
N GLU A 58 -4.38 14.43 -16.62
CA GLU A 58 -4.68 13.97 -17.98
C GLU A 58 -3.64 12.98 -18.57
N ASN A 59 -2.48 12.79 -17.91
CA ASN A 59 -1.44 11.84 -18.34
C ASN A 59 -1.42 10.52 -17.54
N GLY A 60 -1.91 10.49 -16.31
CA GLY A 60 -2.03 9.25 -15.52
C GLY A 60 -3.48 8.83 -15.35
N VAL A 61 -4.25 9.12 -16.40
CA VAL A 61 -5.69 9.04 -16.46
C VAL A 61 -6.19 7.79 -15.73
N LEU A 62 -7.29 7.98 -15.00
CA LEU A 62 -8.36 7.00 -14.85
C LEU A 62 -9.01 6.66 -16.23
N ASP A 63 -8.19 6.62 -17.29
CA ASP A 63 -8.54 6.12 -18.60
C ASP A 63 -8.41 4.64 -18.43
N GLN A 64 -9.50 4.02 -17.99
CA GLN A 64 -9.60 2.58 -17.87
C GLN A 64 -9.31 1.89 -19.22
N SER A 65 -9.29 2.62 -20.35
CA SER A 65 -8.88 2.08 -21.65
C SER A 65 -7.37 1.84 -21.76
N LYS A 66 -6.55 2.48 -20.91
CA LYS A 66 -5.11 2.28 -20.84
C LYS A 66 -4.76 1.50 -19.57
N LYS A 67 -4.78 0.16 -19.69
CA LYS A 67 -4.42 -0.83 -18.65
C LYS A 67 -2.95 -0.71 -18.20
N HIS A 68 -2.56 0.38 -17.52
CA HIS A 68 -1.17 0.62 -17.11
C HIS A 68 -0.89 0.30 -15.65
N ILE A 69 -1.90 0.40 -14.78
CA ILE A 69 -1.72 0.22 -13.33
C ILE A 69 -2.89 -0.55 -12.76
N PHE A 70 -2.60 -1.72 -12.21
CA PHE A 70 -3.55 -2.51 -11.44
C PHE A 70 -3.48 -2.15 -9.96
N ASP A 71 -4.52 -1.57 -9.40
CA ASP A 71 -4.57 -1.15 -8.00
C ASP A 71 -5.22 -2.19 -7.09
N ILE A 72 -4.61 -2.43 -5.95
CA ILE A 72 -5.07 -3.42 -4.97
C ILE A 72 -4.77 -2.97 -3.55
N THR A 73 -5.66 -3.26 -2.61
CA THR A 73 -5.39 -3.02 -1.19
C THR A 73 -4.55 -4.15 -0.62
N TYR A 74 -3.70 -3.83 0.36
CA TYR A 74 -2.94 -4.82 1.10
C TYR A 74 -3.85 -5.87 1.72
N ASP A 75 -4.98 -5.46 2.31
CA ASP A 75 -5.93 -6.40 2.94
C ASP A 75 -6.52 -7.40 1.94
N ASN A 76 -6.84 -6.96 0.72
CA ASN A 76 -7.35 -7.85 -0.33
C ASN A 76 -6.25 -8.81 -0.81
N LEU A 77 -5.02 -8.33 -0.99
CA LEU A 77 -3.87 -9.18 -1.34
C LEU A 77 -3.60 -10.25 -0.28
N MET A 78 -3.71 -9.89 1.00
CA MET A 78 -3.48 -10.83 2.11
C MET A 78 -4.61 -11.83 2.26
N LYS A 79 -5.85 -11.46 1.91
CA LYS A 79 -7.02 -12.32 1.99
C LYS A 79 -7.03 -13.41 0.92
N ASP A 80 -6.66 -13.07 -0.32
CA ASP A 80 -6.61 -14.01 -1.44
C ASP A 80 -5.45 -13.67 -2.39
N PRO A 81 -4.20 -14.06 -2.03
CA PRO A 81 -3.03 -13.73 -2.85
C PRO A 81 -3.08 -14.39 -4.23
N ILE A 82 -3.69 -15.57 -4.35
CA ILE A 82 -3.76 -16.29 -5.64
C ILE A 82 -4.79 -15.62 -6.55
N GLY A 83 -5.98 -15.30 -6.02
CA GLY A 83 -7.00 -14.57 -6.76
C GLY A 83 -6.51 -13.21 -7.21
N VAL A 84 -5.74 -12.49 -6.39
CA VAL A 84 -5.14 -11.21 -6.80
C VAL A 84 -4.11 -11.39 -7.92
N VAL A 85 -3.25 -12.42 -7.85
CA VAL A 85 -2.28 -12.67 -8.93
C VAL A 85 -3.00 -13.05 -10.22
N HIS A 86 -4.07 -13.83 -10.16
CA HIS A 86 -4.93 -14.11 -11.31
C HIS A 86 -5.53 -12.82 -11.91
N GLN A 87 -6.10 -11.95 -11.07
CA GLN A 87 -6.66 -10.66 -11.51
C GLN A 87 -5.60 -9.76 -12.18
N ILE A 88 -4.36 -9.78 -11.71
CA ILE A 88 -3.25 -9.04 -12.34
C ILE A 88 -3.00 -9.59 -13.75
N TYR A 89 -2.96 -10.91 -13.92
CA TYR A 89 -2.75 -11.53 -15.23
C TYR A 89 -3.89 -11.20 -16.19
N ASP A 90 -5.14 -11.33 -15.74
CA ASP A 90 -6.31 -10.95 -16.53
C ASP A 90 -6.30 -9.47 -16.91
N TYR A 91 -5.96 -8.59 -15.96
CA TYR A 91 -5.92 -7.15 -16.19
C TYR A 91 -4.94 -6.77 -17.30
N PHE A 92 -3.77 -7.41 -17.35
CA PHE A 92 -2.73 -7.14 -18.35
C PHE A 92 -2.79 -8.07 -19.58
N ASP A 93 -3.85 -8.86 -19.74
CA ASP A 93 -4.01 -9.81 -20.84
C ASP A 93 -2.83 -10.81 -20.95
N LEU A 94 -2.32 -11.27 -19.81
CA LEU A 94 -1.22 -12.23 -19.71
C LEU A 94 -1.75 -13.66 -19.60
N HIS A 95 -1.00 -14.61 -20.13
CA HIS A 95 -1.38 -16.02 -20.09
C HIS A 95 -1.31 -16.61 -18.67
N TRP A 96 -2.41 -17.17 -18.19
CA TRP A 96 -2.49 -17.96 -16.95
C TRP A 96 -2.33 -19.46 -17.25
N SER A 97 -1.43 -20.13 -16.52
CA SER A 97 -1.18 -21.57 -16.67
C SER A 97 -1.31 -22.29 -15.32
N ASN A 98 -1.72 -23.56 -15.36
CA ASN A 98 -1.89 -24.38 -14.16
C ASN A 98 -0.56 -24.59 -13.43
N GLU A 99 0.55 -24.71 -14.17
CA GLU A 99 1.89 -24.91 -13.63
C GLU A 99 2.34 -23.70 -12.81
N MET A 100 2.04 -22.49 -13.29
CA MET A 100 2.33 -21.25 -12.58
C MET A 100 1.53 -21.15 -11.28
N GLU A 101 0.22 -21.44 -11.34
CA GLU A 101 -0.63 -21.43 -10.15
C GLU A 101 -0.12 -22.42 -9.08
N MET A 102 0.25 -23.63 -9.49
CA MET A 102 0.85 -24.62 -8.60
C MET A 102 2.16 -24.11 -7.97
N ALA A 103 3.02 -23.46 -8.76
CA ALA A 103 4.27 -22.90 -8.24
C ALA A 103 4.02 -21.78 -7.19
N ILE A 104 3.02 -20.92 -7.43
CA ILE A 104 2.62 -19.87 -6.48
C ILE A 104 2.09 -20.50 -5.18
N ARG A 105 1.20 -21.51 -5.30
CA ARG A 105 0.66 -22.26 -4.16
C ARG A 105 1.77 -22.89 -3.32
N ASP A 106 2.70 -23.58 -3.97
CA ASP A 106 3.85 -24.20 -3.31
C ASP A 106 4.75 -23.18 -2.60
N TRP A 107 4.95 -22.01 -3.22
CA TRP A 107 5.72 -20.93 -2.60
C TRP A 107 5.02 -20.37 -1.35
N LEU A 108 3.70 -20.15 -1.41
CA LEU A 108 2.91 -19.67 -0.28
C LEU A 108 2.93 -20.66 0.90
N LEU A 109 2.84 -21.96 0.62
CA LEU A 109 2.94 -23.01 1.63
C LEU A 109 4.31 -23.02 2.33
N LYS A 110 5.39 -22.76 1.59
CA LYS A 110 6.76 -22.69 2.13
C LYS A 110 7.06 -21.38 2.86
N ASN A 111 6.32 -20.32 2.54
CA ASN A 111 6.52 -18.96 3.04
C ASN A 111 5.24 -18.40 3.69
N PRO A 112 4.74 -19.03 4.78
CA PRO A 112 3.55 -18.52 5.46
C PRO A 112 3.83 -17.09 5.95
N GLN A 113 2.89 -16.19 5.65
CA GLN A 113 2.95 -14.80 6.08
C GLN A 113 2.78 -14.69 7.60
N GLY A 114 3.30 -13.60 8.19
CA GLY A 114 3.22 -13.35 9.64
C GLY A 114 4.35 -13.95 10.49
N LYS A 115 5.43 -14.46 9.87
CA LYS A 115 6.65 -14.87 10.61
C LYS A 115 7.30 -13.72 11.39
N GLN A 116 7.05 -12.48 10.98
CA GLN A 116 7.40 -11.28 11.74
C GLN A 116 6.09 -10.81 12.37
N GLY A 117 6.01 -10.81 13.70
CA GLY A 117 4.79 -10.50 14.44
C GLY A 117 4.16 -9.16 14.05
N ARG A 118 2.87 -8.96 14.38
CA ARG A 118 2.24 -7.64 14.27
C ARG A 118 2.98 -6.69 15.21
N HIS A 119 3.85 -5.85 14.68
CA HIS A 119 4.37 -4.72 15.43
C HIS A 119 3.20 -3.76 15.67
N THR A 120 2.72 -3.72 16.90
CA THR A 120 1.73 -2.75 17.36
C THR A 120 2.45 -1.43 17.60
N TYR A 121 2.47 -0.58 16.58
CA TYR A 121 2.85 0.81 16.74
C TYR A 121 1.57 1.65 16.87
N SER A 122 1.60 2.70 17.68
CA SER A 122 0.50 3.66 17.75
C SER A 122 0.88 4.98 17.08
N LEU A 123 -0.10 5.64 16.45
CA LEU A 123 0.10 6.99 15.91
C LEU A 123 0.59 7.98 16.99
N ALA A 124 0.10 7.81 18.22
CA ALA A 124 0.44 8.65 19.36
C ALA A 124 1.94 8.63 19.72
N GLU A 125 2.65 7.51 19.50
CA GLU A 125 4.11 7.40 19.72
C GLU A 125 4.94 8.33 18.82
N PHE A 126 4.32 8.82 17.76
CA PHE A 126 4.91 9.71 16.77
C PHE A 126 4.26 11.10 16.77
N GLY A 127 3.39 11.38 17.74
CA GLY A 127 2.65 12.65 17.80
C GLY A 127 1.64 12.83 16.66
N LEU A 128 1.18 11.72 16.07
CA LEU A 128 0.18 11.71 15.01
C LEU A 128 -1.19 11.32 15.59
N ASN A 129 -2.25 11.77 14.93
CA ASN A 129 -3.62 11.35 15.25
C ASN A 129 -4.33 10.89 13.98
N LEU A 130 -5.32 10.01 14.16
CA LEU A 130 -6.04 9.38 13.06
C LEU A 130 -6.89 10.40 12.28
N GLU A 131 -7.57 11.30 12.99
CA GLU A 131 -8.48 12.30 12.40
C GLU A 131 -7.76 13.24 11.43
N ASP A 132 -6.56 13.71 11.78
CA ASP A 132 -5.71 14.54 10.93
C ASP A 132 -5.26 13.76 9.69
N ILE A 133 -4.93 12.47 9.82
CA ILE A 133 -4.56 11.62 8.69
C ILE A 133 -5.76 11.43 7.75
N GLU A 134 -6.92 11.07 8.29
CA GLU A 134 -8.14 10.87 7.50
C GLU A 134 -8.56 12.16 6.79
N THR A 135 -8.50 13.30 7.48
CA THR A 135 -8.81 14.61 6.91
C THR A 135 -7.81 15.02 5.84
N ARG A 136 -6.50 14.90 6.12
CA ARG A 136 -5.44 15.33 5.21
C ARG A 136 -5.37 14.49 3.94
N TYR A 137 -5.68 13.20 4.03
CA TYR A 137 -5.56 12.24 2.95
C TYR A 137 -6.91 11.74 2.42
N ALA A 138 -7.98 12.49 2.66
CA ALA A 138 -9.34 12.10 2.29
C ALA A 138 -9.45 11.71 0.81
N ASP A 139 -8.86 12.48 -0.10
CA ASP A 139 -8.91 12.17 -1.55
C ASP A 139 -8.23 10.84 -1.91
N TYR A 140 -7.07 10.56 -1.30
CA TYR A 140 -6.36 9.28 -1.50
C TYR A 140 -7.15 8.11 -0.91
N ILE A 141 -7.68 8.28 0.31
CA ILE A 141 -8.49 7.27 0.99
C ILE A 141 -9.74 6.96 0.16
N ASN A 142 -10.43 8.01 -0.30
CA ASN A 142 -11.63 7.86 -1.13
C ASN A 142 -11.34 7.14 -2.45
N LEU A 143 -10.21 7.45 -3.07
CA LEU A 143 -9.86 6.89 -4.37
C LEU A 143 -9.36 5.43 -4.28
N PHE A 144 -8.70 5.02 -3.21
CA PHE A 144 -8.00 3.71 -3.17
C PHE A 144 -8.36 2.80 -1.99
N LEU A 145 -8.93 3.34 -0.91
CA LEU A 145 -9.15 2.61 0.34
C LEU A 145 -10.62 2.51 0.74
N SER A 146 -11.52 3.25 0.08
CA SER A 146 -12.97 3.09 0.25
C SER A 146 -13.44 1.71 -0.21
N SER A 147 -14.37 1.13 0.54
CA SER A 147 -14.89 -0.23 0.32
C SER A 147 -15.60 -0.41 -1.04
N ASP A 148 -15.92 0.68 -1.74
CA ASP A 148 -16.83 0.70 -2.89
C ASP A 148 -16.15 0.66 -4.28
N ASN A 149 -14.82 0.80 -4.40
CA ASN A 149 -14.14 0.72 -5.71
C ASN A 149 -13.95 -0.71 -6.24
N GLN A 150 -14.71 -1.68 -5.71
CA GLN A 150 -14.50 -3.12 -5.89
C GLN A 150 -15.32 -3.78 -7.01
N SER A 151 -15.99 -3.04 -7.91
CA SER A 151 -16.98 -3.65 -8.83
C SER A 151 -16.86 -3.34 -10.33
N SER A 152 -15.83 -2.63 -10.80
CA SER A 152 -15.80 -2.16 -12.20
C SER A 152 -14.66 -2.74 -13.01
N SER A 153 -14.65 -4.07 -13.21
CA SER A 153 -13.94 -4.72 -14.34
C SER A 153 -14.59 -6.06 -14.74
N THR A 154 -15.89 -6.23 -14.52
CA THR A 154 -16.69 -7.28 -15.17
C THR A 154 -17.64 -6.64 -16.17
N THR A 155 -17.11 -6.29 -17.35
CA THR A 155 -17.95 -6.18 -18.54
C THR A 155 -17.64 -7.38 -19.41
N SER A 156 -18.39 -8.45 -19.16
CA SER A 156 -18.61 -9.54 -20.08
C SER A 156 -19.10 -8.97 -21.41
N ILE A 157 -18.35 -9.20 -22.49
CA ILE A 157 -18.94 -9.25 -23.83
C ILE A 157 -18.90 -10.72 -24.26
N SER A 158 -19.99 -11.40 -23.94
CA SER A 158 -20.36 -12.69 -24.48
C SER A 158 -20.98 -12.51 -25.88
N SER A 159 -20.47 -13.32 -26.80
CA SER A 159 -21.14 -13.85 -28.02
C SER A 159 -21.32 -12.94 -29.23
#